data_AF-A0A377CZG7-F1
#
_entry.id   AF-A0A377CZG7-F1
#
_cell.length_a   1.000
_cell.length_b   1.000
_cell.length_c   1.000
_cell.angle_alpha   90.00
_cell.angle_beta   90.00
_cell.angle_gamma   90.00
#
_symmetry.space_group_name_H-M   'P 1'
#
loop_
_entity.id
_entity.type
_entity.pdbx_description
1 polymer ?
#
loop_
_entity_poly.entity_id
_entity_poly.type
_entity_poly.pdbx_seq_one_letter_code
_entity_poly.pdbx_strand_id
1 'polypeptide(L)'
;MLQFEVPLAIACLLVLLLGALMGTLAGVLRGVFNVPSFVATLGLWSALRGMGLFMTNALPVPIDENEVLDWLGGQFLGVPVSALIMMVLFALFVFISRKTAFGRSVFCRWR
;
A
#
# COMPACT_ATOMS: atom_id res chain seq x y z
N MET A 1 -13.53 -12.87 8.53
CA MET A 1 -12.92 -13.94 9.36
C MET A 1 -13.11 -13.72 10.86
N LEU A 2 -13.14 -12.48 11.37
CA LEU A 2 -13.47 -12.20 12.78
C LEU A 2 -14.94 -12.43 13.17
N GLN A 3 -15.87 -12.49 12.21
CA GLN A 3 -17.28 -12.85 12.47
C GLN A 3 -17.59 -14.36 12.41
N PHE A 4 -16.63 -15.21 12.05
CA PHE A 4 -16.85 -16.66 11.87
C PHE A 4 -16.25 -17.53 12.98
N GLU A 5 -15.86 -16.94 14.13
CA GLU A 5 -15.30 -17.70 15.27
C GLU A 5 -14.12 -18.62 14.91
N VAL A 6 -13.41 -18.30 13.82
CA VAL A 6 -12.29 -19.12 13.33
C VAL A 6 -11.09 -18.87 14.24
N PRO A 7 -10.46 -19.92 14.79
CA PRO A 7 -9.26 -19.77 15.61
C PRO A 7 -8.21 -18.90 14.92
N LEU A 8 -7.67 -17.91 15.64
CA LEU A 8 -6.73 -16.92 15.12
C LEU A 8 -5.53 -17.57 14.40
N ALA A 9 -5.11 -18.74 14.88
CA ALA A 9 -4.06 -19.55 14.26
C ALA A 9 -4.40 -20.02 12.82
N ILE A 10 -5.65 -20.44 12.58
CA ILE A 10 -6.10 -20.90 11.26
C ILE A 10 -6.20 -19.72 10.29
N ALA A 11 -6.69 -18.57 10.75
CA ALA A 11 -6.70 -17.36 9.96
C ALA A 11 -5.29 -16.92 9.55
N CYS A 12 -4.33 -16.93 10.48
CA CYS A 12 -2.92 -16.62 10.17
C CYS A 12 -2.31 -17.57 9.13
N LEU A 13 -2.54 -18.88 9.27
CA LEU A 13 -2.05 -19.87 8.31
C LEU A 13 -2.63 -19.67 6.92
N LEU A 14 -3.93 -19.42 6.81
CA LEU A 14 -4.60 -19.17 5.53
C LEU A 14 -4.07 -17.89 4.86
N VAL A 15 -3.88 -16.81 5.63
CA VAL A 15 -3.34 -15.55 5.11
C VAL A 15 -1.89 -15.75 4.63
N LEU A 16 -1.05 -16.48 5.36
CA LEU A 16 0.31 -16.79 4.96
C LEU A 16 0.36 -17.62 3.66
N LEU A 17 -0.49 -18.64 3.54
CA LEU A 17 -0.58 -19.47 2.34
C LEU A 17 -1.04 -18.67 1.12
N LEU A 18 -2.09 -17.86 1.28
CA LEU A 18 -2.60 -16.99 0.21
C LEU A 18 -1.56 -15.94 -0.19
N GLY A 19 -0.87 -15.33 0.78
CA GLY A 19 0.21 -14.38 0.54
C GLY A 19 1.39 -15.02 -0.20
N ALA A 20 1.78 -16.24 0.17
CA ALA A 20 2.82 -16.99 -0.50
C ALA A 20 2.44 -17.37 -1.95
N LEU A 21 1.19 -17.76 -2.19
CA LEU A 21 0.68 -18.03 -3.54
C LEU A 21 0.69 -16.78 -4.44
N MET A 22 0.21 -15.65 -3.91
CA MET A 22 0.22 -14.39 -4.66
C MET A 22 1.66 -13.89 -4.91
N GLY A 23 2.55 -14.04 -3.92
CA GLY A 23 3.97 -13.70 -4.06
C GLY A 23 4.72 -14.57 -5.06
N THR A 24 4.44 -15.88 -5.08
CA THR A 24 5.03 -16.80 -6.06
C THR A 24 4.53 -16.51 -7.47
N LEU A 25 3.26 -16.15 -7.67
CA LEU A 25 2.77 -15.69 -8.96
C LEU A 25 3.55 -14.47 -9.47
N ALA A 26 3.73 -13.43 -8.66
CA ALA A 26 4.55 -12.27 -9.05
C ALA A 26 5.99 -12.65 -9.41
N GLY A 27 6.57 -13.61 -8.67
CA GLY A 27 7.91 -14.15 -8.93
C GLY A 27 8.01 -14.95 -10.23
N VAL A 28 7.03 -15.81 -10.51
CA VAL A 28 6.94 -16.63 -11.73
C VAL A 28 6.72 -15.75 -12.96
N LEU A 29 5.86 -14.73 -12.87
CA LEU A 29 5.67 -13.77 -13.96
C LEU A 29 6.98 -13.07 -14.35
N ARG A 30 7.80 -12.69 -13.36
CA ARG A 30 9.14 -12.14 -13.61
C ARG A 30 10.07 -13.19 -14.23
N GLY A 31 10.10 -14.40 -13.66
CA GLY A 31 11.06 -15.46 -14.03
C GLY A 31 10.81 -16.08 -15.40
N VAL A 32 9.55 -16.25 -15.81
CA VAL A 32 9.18 -16.93 -17.06
C VAL A 32 8.92 -15.92 -18.18
N PHE A 33 8.23 -14.82 -17.90
CA PHE A 33 7.78 -13.88 -18.94
C PHE A 33 8.69 -12.66 -19.13
N ASN A 34 9.78 -12.55 -18.35
CA ASN A 34 10.72 -11.42 -18.38
C ASN A 34 10.01 -10.05 -18.24
N VAL A 35 8.84 -10.04 -17.61
CA VAL A 35 8.06 -8.81 -17.42
C VAL A 35 8.75 -7.98 -16.35
N PRO A 36 8.92 -6.66 -16.57
CA PRO A 36 9.43 -5.76 -15.55
C PRO A 36 8.61 -5.88 -14.26
N SER A 37 9.27 -6.02 -13.12
CA SER A 37 8.59 -6.25 -11.83
C SER A 37 7.58 -5.20 -11.42
N PHE A 38 7.78 -3.98 -11.90
CA PHE A 38 6.84 -2.89 -11.68
C PHE A 38 5.47 -3.22 -12.28
N VAL A 39 5.44 -3.70 -13.52
CA VAL A 39 4.21 -4.07 -14.22
C VAL A 39 3.54 -5.28 -13.56
N ALA A 40 4.33 -6.29 -13.20
CA ALA A 40 3.80 -7.48 -12.51
C ALA A 40 3.15 -7.13 -11.16
N THR A 41 3.78 -6.26 -10.37
CA THR A 41 3.28 -5.87 -9.05
C THR A 41 2.04 -4.97 -9.16
N LEU A 42 2.05 -3.99 -10.07
CA LEU A 42 0.88 -3.14 -10.31
C LEU A 42 -0.31 -3.93 -10.87
N GLY A 43 -0.05 -4.86 -11.80
CA GLY A 43 -1.07 -5.74 -12.34
C GLY A 43 -1.68 -6.64 -11.27
N LEU A 44 -0.83 -7.26 -10.42
CA LEU A 44 -1.30 -8.07 -9.31
C LEU A 44 -2.11 -7.25 -8.30
N TRP A 45 -1.65 -6.04 -7.95
CA TRP A 45 -2.38 -5.13 -7.08
C TRP A 45 -3.75 -4.74 -7.66
N SER A 46 -3.82 -4.45 -8.96
CA SER A 46 -5.08 -4.17 -9.65
C SER A 46 -6.03 -5.36 -9.63
N ALA A 47 -5.52 -6.57 -9.88
CA ALA A 47 -6.33 -7.80 -9.84
C ALA A 47 -6.86 -8.10 -8.43
N LEU A 48 -6.00 -7.99 -7.41
CA LEU A 48 -6.37 -8.15 -6.00
C LEU A 48 -7.42 -7.12 -5.57
N ARG A 49 -7.23 -5.86 -5.97
CA ARG A 49 -8.19 -4.78 -5.70
C ARG A 49 -9.54 -5.04 -6.36
N GLY A 50 -9.55 -5.51 -7.61
CA GLY A 50 -10.77 -5.90 -8.31
C GLY A 50 -11.50 -7.05 -7.61
N MET A 51 -10.76 -8.09 -7.20
CA MET A 51 -11.33 -9.20 -6.42
C MET A 51 -11.90 -8.71 -5.08
N GLY A 52 -11.22 -7.80 -4.39
CA GLY A 52 -11.72 -7.17 -3.17
C GLY A 52 -13.06 -6.44 -3.39
N LEU A 53 -13.15 -5.61 -4.43
CA LEU A 53 -14.37 -4.88 -4.78
C LEU A 53 -15.53 -5.82 -5.17
N PHE A 54 -15.22 -6.91 -5.86
CA PHE A 54 -16.18 -7.95 -6.20
C PHE A 54 -16.72 -8.64 -4.94
N MET A 55 -15.84 -8.99 -4.00
CA MET A 55 -16.25 -9.62 -2.73
C MET A 55 -17.04 -8.68 -1.82
N THR A 56 -16.74 -7.38 -1.83
CA THR A 56 -17.46 -6.39 -1.01
C THR A 56 -18.70 -5.81 -1.71
N ASN A 57 -19.11 -6.34 -2.88
CA ASN A 57 -20.23 -5.81 -3.68
C ASN A 57 -20.15 -4.28 -3.91
N ALA A 58 -18.93 -3.75 -4.04
CA ALA A 58 -18.64 -2.31 -4.11
C ALA A 58 -19.22 -1.46 -2.95
N LEU A 59 -19.74 -2.08 -1.90
CA LEU A 59 -20.18 -1.38 -0.70
C LEU A 59 -18.93 -0.99 0.10
N PRO A 60 -18.86 0.26 0.60
CA PRO A 60 -17.84 0.63 1.57
C PRO A 60 -17.98 -0.31 2.75
N VAL A 61 -16.92 -1.04 3.10
CA VAL A 61 -16.88 -1.72 4.39
C VAL A 61 -16.98 -0.60 5.43
N PRO A 62 -18.04 -0.54 6.26
CA PRO A 62 -18.14 0.47 7.29
C PRO A 62 -16.96 0.25 8.22
N ILE A 63 -16.02 1.18 8.19
CA ILE A 63 -14.92 1.20 9.14
C ILE A 63 -15.57 1.71 10.41
N ASP A 64 -15.67 0.86 11.44
CA ASP A 64 -16.04 1.32 12.79
C ASP A 64 -15.24 2.58 13.11
N GLU A 65 -15.92 3.56 13.70
CA GLU A 65 -15.43 4.92 13.95
C GLU A 65 -14.10 4.87 14.71
N ASN A 66 -13.00 4.82 13.97
CA ASN A 66 -11.66 4.84 14.52
C ASN A 66 -11.30 6.32 14.67
N GLU A 67 -11.21 6.80 15.91
CA GLU A 67 -10.83 8.18 16.26
C GLU A 67 -9.60 8.67 15.49
N VAL A 68 -8.68 7.75 15.15
CA VAL A 68 -7.47 8.02 14.36
C VAL A 68 -7.78 8.37 12.91
N LEU A 69 -8.74 7.70 12.26
CA LEU A 69 -9.13 7.97 10.88
C LEU A 69 -9.94 9.27 10.77
N ASP A 70 -10.78 9.53 11.76
CA ASP A 70 -11.55 10.78 11.83
C ASP A 70 -10.63 11.98 12.13
N TRP A 71 -9.57 11.78 12.92
CA TRP A 71 -8.52 12.78 13.12
C TRP A 71 -7.64 13.00 11.87
N LEU A 72 -7.32 11.95 11.11
CA LEU A 72 -6.56 12.05 9.86
C LEU A 72 -7.35 12.70 8.70
N GLY A 73 -8.65 12.41 8.64
CA GLY A 73 -9.62 12.99 7.70
C GLY A 73 -10.17 14.34 8.15
N GLY A 74 -9.98 14.68 9.42
CA GLY A 74 -10.41 15.92 10.02
C GLY A 74 -9.72 17.15 9.44
N GLN A 75 -10.39 18.28 9.64
CA GLN A 75 -9.90 19.61 9.29
C GLN A 75 -9.37 20.29 10.55
N PHE A 76 -8.08 20.62 10.57
CA PHE A 76 -7.53 21.46 11.62
C PHE A 76 -7.44 22.89 11.05
N LEU A 77 -8.21 23.82 11.59
CA LEU A 77 -8.28 25.22 11.09
C LEU A 77 -8.65 25.34 9.59
N GLY A 78 -9.51 24.47 9.07
CA GLY A 78 -9.92 24.49 7.65
C GLY A 78 -8.89 23.91 6.68
N VAL A 79 -7.78 23.36 7.18
CA VAL A 79 -6.80 22.61 6.40
C VAL A 79 -6.91 21.12 6.75
N PRO A 80 -7.07 20.21 5.78
CA PRO A 80 -7.10 18.78 6.05
C PRO A 80 -5.77 18.34 6.66
N VAL A 81 -5.81 17.61 7.78
CA VAL A 81 -4.62 17.13 8.51
C VAL A 81 -3.70 16.32 7.59
N SER A 82 -4.27 15.60 6.64
CA SER A 82 -3.55 14.91 5.55
C SER A 82 -2.61 15.84 4.74
N ALA A 83 -3.00 17.09 4.47
CA ALA A 83 -2.16 18.05 3.77
C ALA A 83 -0.99 18.56 4.63
N LEU A 84 -1.20 18.72 5.94
CA LEU A 84 -0.12 19.06 6.88
C LEU A 84 0.91 17.94 6.97
N ILE A 85 0.47 16.68 7.06
CA ILE A 85 1.36 15.51 7.06
C ILE A 85 2.18 15.47 5.76
N MET A 86 1.55 15.70 4.61
CA MET A 86 2.22 15.76 3.32
C MET A 86 3.30 16.86 3.28
N MET A 87 3.00 18.04 3.83
CA MET A 87 3.94 19.16 3.90
C MET A 87 5.13 18.84 4.80
N VAL A 88 4.90 18.20 5.95
CA VAL A 88 5.96 17.75 6.86
C VAL A 88 6.84 16.68 6.20
N LEU A 89 6.24 15.66 5.57
CA LEU A 89 6.99 14.64 4.83
C LEU A 89 7.81 15.27 3.70
N PHE A 90 7.24 16.21 2.95
CA PHE A 90 7.94 16.91 1.88
C PHE A 90 9.14 17.72 2.40
N ALA A 91 8.96 18.46 3.49
CA ALA A 91 10.07 19.17 4.14
C ALA A 91 11.16 18.21 4.61
N LEU A 92 10.78 17.07 5.18
CA LEU A 92 11.70 16.02 5.64
C LEU A 92 12.43 15.36 4.45
N PHE A 93 11.73 15.07 3.35
CA PHE A 93 12.33 14.53 2.13
C PHE A 93 13.27 15.53 1.45
N VAL A 94 12.92 16.82 1.42
CA VAL A 94 13.79 17.88 0.89
C VAL A 94 15.03 18.05 1.77
N PHE A 95 14.87 17.99 3.09
CA PHE A 95 15.99 18.05 4.02
C PHE A 95 16.94 16.86 3.82
N ILE A 96 16.40 15.64 3.76
CA ILE A 96 17.14 14.42 3.45
C ILE A 96 17.79 14.53 2.06
N SER A 97 17.08 14.96 1.04
CA SER A 97 17.62 15.05 -0.33
C SER A 97 18.74 16.10 -0.46
N ARG A 98 18.65 17.21 0.30
CA ARG A 98 19.68 18.26 0.33
C ARG A 98 20.88 17.88 1.20
N LYS A 99 20.71 17.07 2.25
CA LYS A 99 21.80 16.68 3.19
C LYS A 99 22.35 15.26 2.98
N THR A 100 21.69 14.40 2.21
CA THR A 100 22.07 12.98 2.02
C THR A 100 22.33 12.69 0.54
N ALA A 101 23.28 11.80 0.25
CA ALA A 101 23.90 11.55 -1.06
C ALA A 101 22.96 11.11 -2.21
N PHE A 102 21.65 11.07 -2.00
CA PHE A 102 20.65 10.63 -2.96
C PHE A 102 20.39 11.66 -4.08
N GLY A 103 20.51 12.96 -3.81
CA GLY A 103 20.33 14.01 -4.83
C GLY A 103 21.43 14.02 -5.91
N ARG A 104 22.66 13.61 -5.56
CA ARG A 104 23.81 13.60 -6.48
C ARG A 104 23.83 12.40 -7.42
N SER A 105 23.28 11.26 -7.03
CA SER A 105 23.25 10.05 -7.88
C SER A 105 22.16 10.08 -8.95
N VAL A 106 21.07 10.82 -8.74
CA VAL A 106 19.99 10.96 -9.73
C VAL A 106 20.34 11.97 -10.83
N PHE A 107 21.00 13.09 -10.48
CA PHE A 107 21.36 14.12 -11.46
C PHE A 107 22.47 13.67 -12.43
N CYS A 108 23.40 12.81 -11.99
CA CYS A 108 24.51 12.35 -12.81
C CYS A 108 24.13 11.27 -13.86
N ARG A 109 22.88 10.79 -13.91
CA ARG A 109 22.39 9.82 -14.92
C ARG A 109 21.51 10.49 -15.98
N TRP A 110 21.69 11.78 -16.24
CA TRP A 110 21.04 12.51 -17.33
C TRP A 110 22.08 13.15 -18.27
N ARG A 111 23.18 12.44 -18.54
CA ARG A 111 24.04 12.72 -19.69
C ARG A 111 24.40 11.44 -20.43
#